data_AF-A0AA43F5I8-F1
#
_entry.id   AF-A0AA43F5I8-F1
#
_cell.length_a   1.000
_cell.length_b   1.000
_cell.length_c   1.000
_cell.angle_alpha   90.00
_cell.angle_beta   90.00
_cell.angle_gamma   90.00
#
_symmetry.space_group_name_H-M   'P 1'
#
loop_
_entity.id
_entity.type
_entity.pdbx_description
1 polymer ?
#
loop_
_entity_poly.entity_id
_entity_poly.type
_entity_poly.pdbx_seq_one_letter_code
_entity_poly.pdbx_strand_id
1 'polypeptide(L)'
;MNPDPLAEFRRLVGHRARRFPKQWEASKKLIEGATLPSTLVRLHYTLLDKDLPASVKGPLLRLFEREAPQHVQDLDGACLKSLTGLPPAKALRALSVFFELVPTPGSRWPVTGLASEDLERLVRNMDNPFDLLRRADVASLLDIGAGDLSFAEELVGVYSADLRQQNRELIMHCLDRLDPRSQLGGPLHARPDRLRALQQTPGLSFAFFGNQDMFELEPLDEQDSLAPRYTIATCWAPATPTFAYEPTRLSRSLIDQELIRTKGVFRQTRFERERALEVVHGDRLLLFPPWKFEIIGPLALLSLLARRGAVCVVGSVDDQVFWELLAQLLDEPRYRPQEEPFNMGTVPKIFGDLYDVLVGLPVGESVDLSSLATLRRQYPPSGDGFVCVFRYICIRRGATFSDSPASSTARKFSSMNEEVPPWMLTLVPA
;
A
#
# COMPACT_ATOMS: atom_id res chain seq x y z
N MET A 1 21.67 -7.93 13.61
CA MET A 1 21.63 -9.42 13.62
C MET A 1 20.79 -9.86 12.44
N ASN A 2 21.30 -10.72 11.57
CA ASN A 2 20.54 -11.22 10.42
C ASN A 2 19.36 -12.06 10.95
N PRO A 3 18.10 -11.83 10.52
CA PRO A 3 16.97 -12.63 10.98
C PRO A 3 17.19 -14.10 10.58
N ASP A 4 16.89 -15.03 11.49
CA ASP A 4 16.92 -16.47 11.20
C ASP A 4 15.92 -16.74 10.06
N PRO A 5 16.39 -17.14 8.85
CA PRO A 5 15.53 -17.36 7.69
C PRO A 5 14.42 -18.38 7.95
N LEU A 6 14.67 -19.32 8.87
CA LEU A 6 13.71 -20.34 9.26
C LEU A 6 12.61 -19.77 10.17
N ALA A 7 12.99 -18.95 11.15
CA ALA A 7 12.03 -18.25 12.01
C ALA A 7 11.11 -17.33 11.20
N GLU A 8 11.68 -16.63 10.21
CA GLU A 8 10.91 -15.76 9.32
C GLU A 8 9.94 -16.57 8.44
N PHE A 9 10.40 -17.67 7.84
CA PHE A 9 9.52 -18.56 7.08
C PHE A 9 8.35 -19.10 7.92
N ARG A 10 8.60 -19.55 9.16
CA ARG A 10 7.54 -19.99 10.08
C ARG A 10 6.52 -18.89 10.34
N ARG A 11 7.00 -17.67 10.55
CA ARG A 11 6.17 -16.48 10.79
C ARG A 11 5.28 -16.21 9.58
N LEU A 12 5.83 -16.24 8.37
CA LEU A 12 5.10 -16.01 7.11
C LEU A 12 4.04 -17.09 6.84
N VAL A 13 4.41 -18.38 6.97
CA VAL A 13 3.47 -19.50 6.80
C VAL A 13 2.31 -19.42 7.80
N GLY A 14 2.63 -19.18 9.07
CA GLY A 14 1.63 -19.03 10.12
C GLY A 14 0.79 -17.76 9.98
N HIS A 15 1.34 -16.68 9.42
CA HIS A 15 0.59 -15.46 9.13
C HIS A 15 -0.37 -15.68 7.97
N ARG A 16 0.07 -16.27 6.85
CA ARG A 16 -0.78 -16.55 5.68
C ARG A 16 -1.96 -17.47 6.04
N ALA A 17 -1.71 -18.55 6.78
CA ALA A 17 -2.76 -19.48 7.18
C ALA A 17 -3.85 -18.81 8.05
N ARG A 18 -3.48 -17.82 8.87
CA ARG A 18 -4.42 -17.04 9.69
C ARG A 18 -5.14 -15.95 8.88
N ARG A 19 -4.47 -15.37 7.88
CA ARG A 19 -4.98 -14.28 7.06
C ARG A 19 -6.11 -14.69 6.12
N PHE A 20 -6.21 -15.97 5.75
CA PHE A 20 -7.22 -16.44 4.79
C PHE A 20 -8.05 -17.60 5.38
N PRO A 21 -8.99 -17.34 6.31
CA PRO A 21 -9.76 -18.39 6.98
C PRO A 21 -10.58 -19.25 6.00
N LYS A 22 -11.11 -18.66 4.91
CA LYS A 22 -11.82 -19.41 3.86
C LYS A 22 -10.91 -20.36 3.09
N GLN A 23 -9.70 -19.91 2.72
CA GLN A 23 -8.70 -20.78 2.08
C GLN A 23 -8.18 -21.82 3.07
N TRP A 24 -8.01 -21.45 4.34
CA TRP A 24 -7.65 -22.37 5.40
C TRP A 24 -8.68 -23.48 5.52
N GLU A 25 -9.99 -23.18 5.59
CA GLU A 25 -11.02 -24.21 5.61
C GLU A 25 -11.02 -25.06 4.34
N ALA A 26 -10.92 -24.45 3.16
CA ALA A 26 -10.86 -25.17 1.89
C ALA A 26 -9.61 -26.07 1.76
N SER A 27 -8.49 -25.72 2.40
CA SER A 27 -7.25 -26.52 2.39
C SER A 27 -7.42 -27.91 3.00
N LYS A 28 -8.46 -28.13 3.82
CA LYS A 28 -8.73 -29.45 4.41
C LYS A 28 -8.87 -30.53 3.34
N LYS A 29 -9.56 -30.21 2.23
CA LYS A 29 -9.78 -31.13 1.09
C LYS A 29 -8.50 -31.48 0.34
N LEU A 30 -7.43 -30.70 0.48
CA LEU A 30 -6.16 -30.93 -0.22
C LEU A 30 -5.27 -31.96 0.47
N ILE A 31 -5.54 -32.27 1.74
CA ILE A 31 -4.76 -33.23 2.53
C ILE A 31 -5.55 -34.50 2.86
N GLU A 32 -6.71 -34.70 2.22
CA GLU A 32 -7.54 -35.90 2.33
C GLU A 32 -7.00 -36.99 1.39
N GLY A 33 -7.17 -38.26 1.76
CA GLY A 33 -6.37 -39.39 1.22
C GLY A 33 -6.24 -39.45 -0.30
N ALA A 34 -7.34 -39.27 -1.05
CA ALA A 34 -7.30 -39.35 -2.51
C ALA A 34 -6.64 -38.13 -3.19
N THR A 35 -6.59 -36.98 -2.53
CA THR A 35 -6.08 -35.72 -3.09
C THR A 35 -4.65 -35.42 -2.65
N LEU A 36 -4.22 -35.96 -1.49
CA LEU A 36 -2.91 -35.71 -0.91
C LEU A 36 -1.75 -35.95 -1.88
N PRO A 37 -1.64 -37.08 -2.62
CA PRO A 37 -0.53 -37.29 -3.54
C PRO A 37 -0.42 -36.18 -4.60
N SER A 38 -1.55 -35.78 -5.19
CA SER A 38 -1.59 -34.69 -6.19
C SER A 38 -1.22 -33.33 -5.58
N THR A 39 -1.59 -33.07 -4.33
CA THR A 39 -1.23 -31.85 -3.60
C THR A 39 0.27 -31.80 -3.35
N LEU A 40 0.90 -32.91 -2.94
CA LEU A 40 2.35 -32.96 -2.70
C LEU A 40 3.14 -32.72 -3.99
N VAL A 41 2.69 -33.28 -5.11
CA VAL A 41 3.28 -33.00 -6.44
C VAL A 41 3.17 -31.51 -6.79
N ARG A 42 1.99 -30.90 -6.58
CA ARG A 42 1.79 -29.46 -6.81
C ARG A 42 2.67 -28.60 -5.90
N LEU A 43 2.83 -28.96 -4.63
CA LEU A 43 3.72 -28.28 -3.70
C LEU A 43 5.18 -28.38 -4.16
N HIS A 44 5.62 -29.56 -4.60
CA HIS A 44 6.97 -29.77 -5.13
C HIS A 44 7.25 -28.88 -6.35
N TYR A 45 6.37 -28.87 -7.35
CA TYR A 45 6.53 -28.00 -8.52
C TYR A 45 6.51 -26.51 -8.16
N THR A 46 5.61 -26.09 -7.26
CA THR A 46 5.55 -24.69 -6.83
C THR A 46 6.84 -24.28 -6.11
N LEU A 47 7.45 -25.19 -5.35
CA LEU A 47 8.72 -24.93 -4.67
C LEU A 47 9.89 -24.77 -5.64
N LEU A 48 9.90 -25.46 -6.78
CA LEU A 48 10.97 -25.32 -7.77
C LEU A 48 11.04 -23.88 -8.30
N ASP A 49 9.88 -23.27 -8.59
CA ASP A 49 9.79 -21.92 -9.16
C ASP A 49 9.90 -20.79 -8.12
N LYS A 50 9.69 -21.06 -6.83
CA LYS A 50 9.75 -20.04 -5.78
C LYS A 50 11.18 -19.78 -5.31
N ASP A 51 11.54 -18.51 -5.19
CA ASP A 51 12.78 -18.07 -4.56
C ASP A 51 12.62 -18.12 -3.03
N LEU A 52 13.33 -19.05 -2.39
CA LEU A 52 13.28 -19.31 -0.95
C LEU A 52 14.70 -19.59 -0.45
N PRO A 53 15.01 -19.23 0.82
CA PRO A 53 16.30 -19.56 1.42
C PRO A 53 16.61 -21.06 1.29
N ALA A 54 17.87 -21.40 0.95
CA ALA A 54 18.29 -22.79 0.77
C ALA A 54 18.02 -23.67 2.00
N SER A 55 18.09 -23.08 3.20
CA SER A 55 17.76 -23.71 4.48
C SER A 55 16.30 -24.13 4.62
N VAL A 56 15.39 -23.58 3.81
CA VAL A 56 13.96 -23.91 3.77
C VAL A 56 13.63 -24.73 2.52
N LYS A 57 14.08 -24.28 1.34
CA LYS A 57 13.77 -24.90 0.04
C LYS A 57 14.29 -26.33 -0.05
N GLY A 58 15.56 -26.57 0.31
CA GLY A 58 16.18 -27.88 0.22
C GLY A 58 15.46 -28.95 1.07
N PRO A 59 15.19 -28.71 2.37
CA PRO A 59 14.42 -29.63 3.19
C PRO A 59 13.00 -29.89 2.69
N LEU A 60 12.28 -28.87 2.21
CA LEU A 60 10.93 -29.03 1.67
C LEU A 60 10.90 -29.86 0.38
N LEU A 61 11.85 -29.63 -0.53
CA LEU A 61 11.95 -30.43 -1.77
C LEU A 61 12.19 -31.91 -1.43
N ARG A 62 13.13 -32.21 -0.54
CA ARG A 62 13.40 -33.60 -0.09
C ARG A 62 12.19 -34.26 0.58
N LEU A 63 11.37 -33.48 1.29
CA LEU A 63 10.13 -33.95 1.91
C LEU A 63 9.11 -34.41 0.87
N PHE A 64 9.10 -33.80 -0.32
CA PHE A 64 8.11 -34.06 -1.37
C PHE A 64 8.66 -34.88 -2.56
N GLU A 65 9.97 -35.10 -2.64
CA GLU A 65 10.62 -35.97 -3.64
C GLU A 65 10.47 -37.47 -3.39
N ARG A 66 10.02 -37.88 -2.18
CA ARG A 66 9.87 -39.30 -1.81
C ARG A 66 8.67 -39.96 -2.48
N GLU A 67 8.72 -41.29 -2.59
CA GLU A 67 7.63 -42.13 -3.12
C GLU A 67 6.27 -41.68 -2.60
N ALA A 68 5.29 -41.55 -3.52
CA ALA A 68 4.02 -40.85 -3.32
C ALA A 68 3.33 -41.17 -1.98
N PRO A 69 3.49 -40.31 -0.96
CA PRO A 69 2.92 -40.53 0.36
C PRO A 69 1.39 -40.59 0.25
N GLN A 70 0.79 -41.66 0.77
CA GLN A 70 -0.67 -41.86 0.70
C GLN A 70 -1.36 -41.20 1.90
N HIS A 71 -0.62 -41.02 2.99
CA HIS A 71 -1.09 -40.42 4.22
C HIS A 71 -0.13 -39.34 4.73
N VAL A 72 -0.67 -38.38 5.48
CA VAL A 72 0.14 -37.30 6.08
C VAL A 72 1.18 -37.85 7.05
N GLN A 73 0.87 -38.99 7.69
CA GLN A 73 1.74 -39.70 8.62
C GLN A 73 2.99 -40.32 7.95
N ASP A 74 2.95 -40.52 6.63
CA ASP A 74 4.07 -41.08 5.86
C ASP A 74 5.19 -40.04 5.65
N LEU A 75 4.89 -38.76 5.89
CA LEU A 75 5.87 -37.67 5.80
C LEU A 75 6.67 -37.54 7.09
N ASP A 76 7.88 -36.97 6.98
CA ASP A 76 8.69 -36.61 8.13
C ASP A 76 8.04 -35.44 8.90
N GLY A 77 7.21 -35.81 9.87
CA GLY A 77 6.48 -34.86 10.70
C GLY A 77 7.37 -34.00 11.59
N ALA A 78 8.55 -34.50 11.99
CA ALA A 78 9.52 -33.73 12.77
C ALA A 78 10.15 -32.64 11.90
N CYS A 79 10.49 -32.96 10.65
CA CYS A 79 10.96 -31.99 9.67
C CYS A 79 9.89 -30.93 9.38
N LEU A 80 8.64 -31.32 9.09
CA LEU A 80 7.54 -30.37 8.87
C LEU A 80 7.32 -29.43 10.05
N LYS A 81 7.34 -29.96 11.28
CA LYS A 81 7.20 -29.16 12.51
C LYS A 81 8.40 -28.22 12.71
N SER A 82 9.61 -28.68 12.41
CA SER A 82 10.80 -27.83 12.44
C SER A 82 10.69 -26.70 11.42
N LEU A 83 10.22 -26.96 10.20
CA LEU A 83 10.14 -25.94 9.15
C LEU A 83 9.00 -24.94 9.36
N THR A 84 7.84 -25.37 9.84
CA THR A 84 6.62 -24.55 9.88
C THR A 84 6.18 -24.15 11.28
N GLY A 85 6.70 -24.81 12.33
CA GLY A 85 6.19 -24.70 13.70
C GLY A 85 4.86 -25.41 13.96
N LEU A 86 4.32 -26.12 12.95
CA LEU A 86 2.99 -26.72 13.00
C LEU A 86 3.03 -28.25 12.98
N PRO A 87 2.04 -28.95 13.56
CA PRO A 87 1.86 -30.39 13.38
C PRO A 87 1.66 -30.75 11.90
N PRO A 88 2.01 -31.98 11.45
CA PRO A 88 2.11 -32.34 10.03
C PRO A 88 0.90 -31.96 9.16
N ALA A 89 -0.32 -32.30 9.61
CA ALA A 89 -1.54 -31.95 8.87
C ALA A 89 -1.78 -30.43 8.78
N LYS A 90 -1.49 -29.69 9.85
CA LYS A 90 -1.59 -28.22 9.84
C LYS A 90 -0.47 -27.59 9.02
N ALA A 91 0.73 -28.19 9.03
CA ALA A 91 1.87 -27.75 8.23
C ALA A 91 1.55 -27.86 6.73
N LEU A 92 1.04 -29.00 6.26
CA LEU A 92 0.65 -29.18 4.87
C LEU A 92 -0.47 -28.24 4.43
N ARG A 93 -1.50 -28.04 5.27
CA ARG A 93 -2.56 -27.05 5.01
C ARG A 93 -1.99 -25.65 4.91
N ALA A 94 -1.13 -25.25 5.85
CA ALA A 94 -0.54 -23.93 5.86
C ALA A 94 0.38 -23.70 4.67
N LEU A 95 1.16 -24.70 4.26
CA LEU A 95 1.95 -24.67 3.04
C LEU A 95 1.07 -24.59 1.80
N SER A 96 -0.05 -25.33 1.75
CA SER A 96 -1.00 -25.27 0.64
C SER A 96 -1.65 -23.89 0.50
N VAL A 97 -1.90 -23.18 1.60
CA VAL A 97 -2.38 -21.79 1.59
C VAL A 97 -1.24 -20.82 1.24
N PHE A 98 -0.05 -21.03 1.79
CA PHE A 98 1.14 -20.20 1.55
C PHE A 98 1.60 -20.23 0.09
N PHE A 99 1.56 -21.40 -0.53
CA PHE A 99 1.90 -21.60 -1.93
C PHE A 99 0.69 -21.47 -2.88
N GLU A 100 -0.47 -21.03 -2.37
CA GLU A 100 -1.65 -20.69 -3.18
C GLU A 100 -2.25 -21.88 -3.96
N LEU A 101 -2.12 -23.10 -3.42
CA LEU A 101 -2.73 -24.29 -4.00
C LEU A 101 -4.25 -24.35 -3.77
N VAL A 102 -4.74 -23.60 -2.79
CA VAL A 102 -6.18 -23.38 -2.57
C VAL A 102 -6.61 -22.20 -3.44
N PRO A 103 -7.56 -22.38 -4.36
CA PRO A 103 -8.12 -21.27 -5.10
C PRO A 103 -8.63 -20.21 -4.12
N THR A 104 -8.21 -18.97 -4.30
CA THR A 104 -8.84 -17.84 -3.62
C THR A 104 -10.32 -17.89 -3.95
N PRO A 105 -11.24 -17.77 -2.95
CA PRO A 105 -12.64 -17.56 -3.26
C PRO A 105 -12.70 -16.44 -4.30
N GLY A 106 -13.35 -16.70 -5.45
CA GLY A 106 -13.46 -15.68 -6.49
C GLY A 106 -14.03 -14.43 -5.86
N SER A 107 -13.26 -13.33 -5.89
CA SER A 107 -13.81 -12.05 -5.45
C SER A 107 -14.96 -11.70 -6.38
N ARG A 108 -16.03 -11.13 -5.84
CA ARG A 108 -17.11 -10.58 -6.68
C ARG A 108 -16.63 -9.42 -7.55
N TRP A 109 -15.50 -8.83 -7.21
CA TRP A 109 -14.97 -7.65 -7.89
C TRP A 109 -14.09 -8.06 -9.09
N PRO A 110 -14.33 -7.46 -10.27
CA PRO A 110 -13.46 -7.66 -11.41
C PRO A 110 -12.08 -7.04 -11.15
N VAL A 111 -11.05 -7.68 -11.69
CA VAL A 111 -9.65 -7.22 -11.63
C VAL A 111 -9.14 -7.07 -13.05
N THR A 112 -8.35 -6.03 -13.32
CA THR A 112 -7.75 -5.84 -14.64
C THR A 112 -6.86 -7.02 -15.01
N GLY A 113 -7.02 -7.51 -16.24
CA GLY A 113 -6.16 -8.54 -16.84
C GLY A 113 -4.91 -7.99 -17.50
N LEU A 114 -4.70 -6.66 -17.49
CA LEU A 114 -3.52 -6.04 -18.11
C LEU A 114 -2.24 -6.43 -17.37
N ALA A 115 -1.22 -6.82 -18.14
CA ALA A 115 0.10 -7.08 -17.61
C ALA A 115 0.81 -5.78 -17.20
N SER A 116 1.77 -5.89 -16.30
CA SER A 116 2.53 -4.74 -15.79
C SER A 116 3.29 -4.01 -16.91
N GLU A 117 3.82 -4.74 -17.89
CA GLU A 117 4.43 -4.21 -19.12
C GLU A 117 3.47 -3.32 -19.91
N ASP A 118 2.21 -3.74 -20.02
CA ASP A 118 1.20 -3.05 -20.81
C ASP A 118 0.76 -1.78 -20.10
N LEU A 119 0.61 -1.86 -18.78
CA LEU A 119 0.29 -0.72 -17.91
C LEU A 119 1.41 0.34 -17.97
N GLU A 120 2.67 -0.07 -17.89
CA GLU A 120 3.81 0.84 -18.08
C GLU A 120 3.74 1.56 -19.43
N ARG A 121 3.55 0.82 -20.52
CA ARG A 121 3.45 1.41 -21.87
C ARG A 121 2.28 2.38 -22.01
N LEU A 122 1.15 2.08 -21.39
CA LEU A 122 -0.02 2.97 -21.40
C LEU A 122 0.27 4.25 -20.62
N VAL A 123 0.73 4.13 -19.38
CA VAL A 123 0.93 5.27 -18.47
C VAL A 123 2.05 6.21 -18.95
N ARG A 124 3.13 5.68 -19.56
CA ARG A 124 4.19 6.51 -20.16
C ARG A 124 3.68 7.48 -21.23
N ASN A 125 2.56 7.17 -21.88
CA ASN A 125 1.96 7.98 -22.94
C ASN A 125 0.71 8.75 -22.46
N MET A 126 0.55 8.94 -21.15
CA MET A 126 -0.57 9.66 -20.54
C MET A 126 -0.07 10.85 -19.74
N ASP A 127 -0.65 12.03 -20.00
CA ASP A 127 -0.42 13.22 -19.16
C ASP A 127 -1.15 13.09 -17.81
N ASN A 128 -2.29 12.41 -17.80
CA ASN A 128 -3.10 12.14 -16.62
C ASN A 128 -3.18 10.63 -16.36
N PRO A 129 -2.59 10.11 -15.25
CA PRO A 129 -2.59 8.68 -14.97
C PRO A 129 -3.99 8.11 -14.73
N PHE A 130 -4.97 8.94 -14.35
CA PHE A 130 -6.35 8.49 -14.14
C PHE A 130 -7.10 8.18 -15.45
N ASP A 131 -6.58 8.62 -16.60
CA ASP A 131 -7.14 8.26 -17.91
C ASP A 131 -6.99 6.77 -18.22
N LEU A 132 -6.16 6.06 -17.46
CA LEU A 132 -6.11 4.61 -17.47
C LEU A 132 -7.49 3.98 -17.17
N LEU A 133 -8.35 4.62 -16.37
CA LEU A 133 -9.72 4.13 -16.13
C LEU A 133 -10.53 4.00 -17.42
N ARG A 134 -10.30 4.87 -18.41
CA ARG A 134 -10.93 4.78 -19.73
C ARG A 134 -10.35 3.64 -20.57
N ARG A 135 -9.06 3.33 -20.44
CA ARG A 135 -8.36 2.38 -21.32
C ARG A 135 -8.28 0.95 -20.81
N ALA A 136 -8.25 0.76 -19.49
CA ALA A 136 -8.20 -0.57 -18.90
C ALA A 136 -9.49 -1.36 -19.16
N ASP A 137 -9.42 -2.68 -19.09
CA ASP A 137 -10.60 -3.56 -19.15
C ASP A 137 -11.53 -3.38 -17.94
N VAL A 138 -10.96 -3.08 -16.77
CA VAL A 138 -11.71 -2.77 -15.54
C VAL A 138 -11.44 -1.33 -15.10
N ALA A 139 -12.50 -0.54 -14.89
CA ALA A 139 -12.39 0.78 -14.28
C ALA A 139 -12.58 0.66 -12.77
N SER A 140 -11.49 0.48 -12.02
CA SER A 140 -11.56 0.37 -10.56
C SER A 140 -10.50 1.22 -9.87
N LEU A 141 -10.90 1.88 -8.78
CA LEU A 141 -10.03 2.74 -8.00
C LEU A 141 -10.21 2.56 -6.49
N LEU A 142 -9.09 2.48 -5.77
CA LEU A 142 -9.02 2.57 -4.32
C LEU A 142 -8.41 3.91 -3.92
N ASP A 143 -9.12 4.72 -3.15
CA ASP A 143 -8.61 5.97 -2.57
C ASP A 143 -8.34 5.80 -1.07
N ILE A 144 -7.09 5.99 -0.67
CA ILE A 144 -6.61 5.77 0.70
C ILE A 144 -6.31 7.12 1.36
N GLY A 145 -6.92 7.38 2.50
CA GLY A 145 -6.91 8.70 3.12
C GLY A 145 -7.81 9.68 2.36
N ALA A 146 -8.99 9.20 1.95
CA ALA A 146 -9.89 9.90 1.03
C ALA A 146 -10.44 11.24 1.58
N GLY A 147 -10.30 11.48 2.88
CA GLY A 147 -10.63 12.72 3.56
C GLY A 147 -12.06 13.16 3.34
N ASP A 148 -12.22 14.35 2.78
CA ASP A 148 -13.52 14.97 2.56
C ASP A 148 -14.26 14.40 1.34
N LEU A 149 -13.69 13.44 0.62
CA LEU A 149 -14.18 12.85 -0.64
C LEU A 149 -14.19 13.79 -1.85
N SER A 150 -13.59 14.98 -1.77
CA SER A 150 -13.56 15.93 -2.90
C SER A 150 -12.88 15.36 -4.15
N PHE A 151 -11.78 14.61 -3.96
CA PHE A 151 -11.12 13.91 -5.06
C PHE A 151 -12.06 12.90 -5.73
N ALA A 152 -12.79 12.12 -4.93
CA ALA A 152 -13.77 11.15 -5.42
C ALA A 152 -14.88 11.80 -6.26
N GLU A 153 -15.42 12.91 -5.76
CA GLU A 153 -16.44 13.70 -6.46
C GLU A 153 -15.94 14.19 -7.83
N GLU A 154 -14.73 14.75 -7.90
CA GLU A 154 -14.15 15.20 -9.17
C GLU A 154 -13.87 14.05 -10.13
N LEU A 155 -13.29 12.95 -9.63
CA LEU A 155 -12.98 11.77 -10.44
C LEU A 155 -14.24 11.19 -11.07
N VAL A 156 -15.31 11.03 -10.30
CA VAL A 156 -16.61 10.59 -10.79
C VAL A 156 -17.16 11.58 -11.83
N GLY A 157 -17.04 12.89 -11.57
CA GLY A 157 -17.45 13.93 -12.51
C GLY A 157 -16.74 13.86 -13.87
N VAL A 158 -15.45 13.48 -13.89
CA VAL A 158 -14.63 13.41 -15.11
C VAL A 158 -14.87 12.10 -15.88
N TYR A 159 -15.05 10.96 -15.21
CA TYR A 159 -14.99 9.65 -15.88
C TYR A 159 -16.34 8.92 -16.00
N SER A 160 -17.32 9.17 -15.12
CA SER A 160 -18.52 8.33 -15.06
C SER A 160 -19.40 8.44 -16.30
N ALA A 161 -19.47 9.59 -16.96
CA ALA A 161 -20.26 9.76 -18.19
C ALA A 161 -19.72 8.89 -19.34
N ASP A 162 -18.41 8.96 -19.58
CA ASP A 162 -17.73 8.21 -20.65
C ASP A 162 -17.82 6.70 -20.41
N LEU A 163 -17.57 6.25 -19.18
CA LEU A 163 -17.64 4.83 -18.82
C LEU A 163 -19.04 4.27 -19.02
N ARG A 164 -20.07 5.05 -18.63
CA ARG A 164 -21.47 4.66 -18.87
C ARG A 164 -21.83 4.55 -20.34
N GLN A 165 -21.34 5.46 -21.19
CA GLN A 165 -21.58 5.37 -22.64
C GLN A 165 -20.99 4.07 -23.23
N GLN A 166 -19.92 3.56 -22.62
CA GLN A 166 -19.29 2.29 -22.96
C GLN A 166 -19.91 1.07 -22.24
N ASN A 167 -21.00 1.26 -21.49
CA ASN A 167 -21.62 0.25 -20.63
C ASN A 167 -20.64 -0.38 -19.62
N ARG A 168 -19.73 0.44 -19.08
CA ARG A 168 -18.74 0.05 -18.08
C ARG A 168 -19.08 0.73 -16.75
N GLU A 169 -19.04 -0.05 -15.68
CA GLU A 169 -19.18 0.45 -14.31
C GLU A 169 -17.83 0.98 -13.81
N LEU A 170 -17.86 2.10 -13.07
CA LEU A 170 -16.72 2.54 -12.26
C LEU A 170 -16.86 1.93 -10.86
N ILE A 171 -15.85 1.19 -10.41
CA ILE A 171 -15.76 0.69 -9.04
C ILE A 171 -14.88 1.64 -8.24
N MET A 172 -15.39 2.22 -7.17
CA MET A 172 -14.63 3.15 -6.34
C MET A 172 -14.81 2.86 -4.86
N HIS A 173 -13.72 2.51 -4.19
CA HIS A 173 -13.70 2.32 -2.75
C HIS A 173 -12.80 3.38 -2.10
N CYS A 174 -13.30 4.02 -1.05
CA CYS A 174 -12.61 5.09 -0.34
C CYS A 174 -12.41 4.68 1.12
N LEU A 175 -11.19 4.84 1.65
CA LEU A 175 -10.82 4.51 3.02
C LEU A 175 -10.36 5.76 3.77
N ASP A 176 -10.80 5.94 5.00
CA ASP A 176 -10.24 6.97 5.89
C ASP A 176 -10.24 6.55 7.37
N ARG A 177 -9.19 6.93 8.09
CA ARG A 177 -9.04 6.70 9.55
C ARG A 177 -9.93 7.63 10.37
N LEU A 178 -10.36 8.75 9.80
CA LEU A 178 -11.31 9.67 10.41
C LEU A 178 -12.67 8.99 10.55
N ASP A 179 -13.16 8.88 11.78
CA ASP A 179 -14.55 8.52 12.02
C ASP A 179 -15.43 9.69 11.55
N PRO A 180 -16.39 9.47 10.63
CA PRO A 180 -17.34 10.51 10.21
C PRO A 180 -18.16 11.11 11.36
N ARG A 181 -18.17 10.46 12.53
CA ARG A 181 -18.85 10.91 13.76
C ARG A 181 -17.92 11.62 14.75
N SER A 182 -16.61 11.63 14.53
CA SER A 182 -15.66 12.33 15.39
C SER A 182 -15.80 13.84 15.24
N GLN A 183 -15.44 14.61 16.28
CA GLN A 183 -15.36 16.06 16.19
C GLN A 183 -13.95 16.56 15.83
N LEU A 184 -12.97 15.64 15.77
CA LEU A 184 -11.55 15.95 15.62
C LEU A 184 -11.06 15.96 14.18
N GLY A 185 -11.91 15.69 13.17
CA GLY A 185 -11.51 15.72 11.76
C GLY A 185 -11.67 17.08 11.07
N GLY A 186 -12.45 17.99 11.65
CA GLY A 186 -12.65 19.35 11.14
C GLY A 186 -13.00 19.39 9.64
N PRO A 187 -12.29 20.16 8.80
CA PRO A 187 -12.60 20.31 7.38
C PRO A 187 -12.26 19.07 6.53
N LEU A 188 -11.63 18.05 7.12
CA LEU A 188 -11.26 16.80 6.43
C LEU A 188 -12.37 15.75 6.49
N HIS A 189 -13.49 16.02 7.18
CA HIS A 189 -14.60 15.08 7.21
C HIS A 189 -15.28 14.94 5.85
N ALA A 190 -15.53 13.69 5.45
CA ALA A 190 -16.45 13.37 4.38
C ALA A 190 -17.81 14.03 4.64
N ARG A 191 -18.20 14.95 3.76
CA ARG A 191 -19.47 15.65 3.93
C ARG A 191 -20.65 14.71 3.63
N PRO A 192 -21.71 14.70 4.46
CA PRO A 192 -22.85 13.78 4.27
C PRO A 192 -23.57 13.94 2.93
N ASP A 193 -23.63 15.15 2.39
CA ASP A 193 -24.24 15.45 1.10
C ASP A 193 -23.42 14.90 -0.07
N ARG A 194 -22.09 15.09 -0.04
CA ARG A 194 -21.17 14.52 -1.02
C ARG A 194 -21.18 12.99 -1.00
N LEU A 195 -21.15 12.40 0.20
CA LEU A 195 -21.24 10.95 0.38
C LEU A 195 -22.53 10.39 -0.25
N ARG A 196 -23.66 11.05 0.00
CA ARG A 196 -24.96 10.65 -0.57
C ARG A 196 -24.98 10.80 -2.09
N ALA A 197 -24.42 11.87 -2.62
CA ALA A 197 -24.34 12.10 -4.07
C ALA A 197 -23.53 10.99 -4.76
N LEU A 198 -22.37 10.61 -4.21
CA LEU A 198 -21.57 9.50 -4.72
C LEU A 198 -22.35 8.17 -4.67
N GLN A 199 -22.97 7.85 -3.53
CA GLN A 199 -23.78 6.62 -3.39
C GLN A 199 -24.97 6.52 -4.36
N GLN A 200 -25.48 7.66 -4.84
CA GLN A 200 -26.61 7.72 -5.76
C GLN A 200 -26.20 7.88 -7.22
N THR A 201 -24.89 7.94 -7.51
CA THR A 201 -24.41 8.17 -8.87
C THR A 201 -24.64 6.93 -9.74
N PRO A 202 -25.37 7.04 -10.87
CA PRO A 202 -25.60 5.88 -11.74
C PRO A 202 -24.30 5.42 -12.39
N GLY A 203 -24.11 4.11 -12.53
CA GLY A 203 -22.91 3.51 -13.14
C GLY A 203 -21.66 3.54 -12.26
N LEU A 204 -21.81 3.86 -10.97
CA LEU A 204 -20.77 3.85 -9.97
C LEU A 204 -21.10 2.82 -8.87
N SER A 205 -20.23 1.82 -8.70
CA SER A 205 -20.22 0.98 -7.50
C SER A 205 -19.33 1.64 -6.45
N PHE A 206 -19.95 2.34 -5.50
CA PHE A 206 -19.24 3.15 -4.50
C PHE A 206 -19.36 2.60 -3.08
N ALA A 207 -18.24 2.61 -2.34
CA ALA A 207 -18.24 2.43 -0.90
C ALA A 207 -17.23 3.35 -0.21
N PHE A 208 -17.62 3.91 0.94
CA PHE A 208 -16.76 4.69 1.81
C PHE A 208 -16.67 4.01 3.19
N PHE A 209 -15.45 3.76 3.63
CA PHE A 209 -15.14 3.15 4.92
C PHE A 209 -14.40 4.17 5.78
N GLY A 210 -15.16 4.94 6.57
CA GLY A 210 -14.61 5.82 7.60
C GLY A 210 -14.34 5.05 8.90
N ASN A 211 -13.48 5.60 9.77
CA ASN A 211 -12.94 4.90 10.93
C ASN A 211 -12.27 3.56 10.56
N GLN A 212 -11.61 3.51 9.42
CA GLN A 212 -10.94 2.32 8.92
C GLN A 212 -9.44 2.59 8.82
N ASP A 213 -8.64 1.81 9.57
CA ASP A 213 -7.19 1.85 9.38
C ASP A 213 -6.83 1.26 8.02
N MET A 214 -6.09 2.02 7.21
CA MET A 214 -5.69 1.60 5.87
C MET A 214 -4.73 0.39 5.87
N PHE A 215 -4.14 0.07 7.02
CA PHE A 215 -3.27 -1.09 7.19
C PHE A 215 -3.98 -2.30 7.84
N GLU A 216 -5.21 -2.14 8.33
CA GLU A 216 -6.03 -3.21 8.94
C GLU A 216 -7.21 -3.60 8.04
N LEU A 217 -6.90 -4.04 6.82
CA LEU A 217 -7.91 -4.29 5.78
C LEU A 217 -8.52 -5.70 5.84
N GLU A 218 -8.01 -6.58 6.70
CA GLU A 218 -8.43 -7.98 6.80
C GLU A 218 -9.95 -8.14 6.97
N PRO A 219 -10.63 -7.39 7.86
CA PRO A 219 -12.08 -7.54 8.02
C PRO A 219 -12.86 -7.21 6.74
N LEU A 220 -12.39 -6.22 5.97
CA LEU A 220 -13.02 -5.82 4.72
C LEU A 220 -12.74 -6.84 3.60
N ASP A 221 -11.54 -7.41 3.56
CA ASP A 221 -11.19 -8.48 2.62
C ASP A 221 -12.02 -9.76 2.89
N GLU A 222 -12.19 -10.15 4.16
CA GLU A 222 -12.95 -11.35 4.54
C GLU A 222 -14.42 -11.25 4.14
N GLN A 223 -14.98 -10.04 4.19
CA GLN A 223 -16.33 -9.69 3.79
C GLN A 223 -16.49 -9.47 2.28
N ASP A 224 -15.40 -9.56 1.49
CA ASP A 224 -15.38 -9.22 0.05
C ASP A 224 -15.90 -7.80 -0.21
N SER A 225 -15.66 -6.89 0.75
CA SER A 225 -16.04 -5.48 0.69
C SER A 225 -15.09 -4.66 -0.18
N LEU A 226 -13.86 -5.14 -0.37
CA LEU A 226 -12.84 -4.53 -1.22
C LEU A 226 -12.49 -5.45 -2.38
N ALA A 227 -12.20 -4.86 -3.53
CA ALA A 227 -11.55 -5.60 -4.61
C ALA A 227 -10.14 -6.04 -4.15
N PRO A 228 -9.70 -7.24 -4.54
CA PRO A 228 -8.37 -7.74 -4.15
C PRO A 228 -7.27 -6.87 -4.76
N ARG A 229 -7.48 -6.36 -5.98
CA ARG A 229 -6.60 -5.43 -6.68
C ARG A 229 -7.42 -4.52 -7.59
N TYR A 230 -7.06 -3.25 -7.62
CA TYR A 230 -7.70 -2.17 -8.38
C TYR A 230 -6.81 -1.78 -9.56
N THR A 231 -7.41 -1.26 -10.63
CA THR A 231 -6.66 -0.67 -11.74
C THR A 231 -5.78 0.47 -11.24
N ILE A 232 -6.32 1.32 -10.37
CA ILE A 232 -5.57 2.39 -9.71
C ILE A 232 -5.75 2.29 -8.19
N ALA A 233 -4.65 2.33 -7.44
CA ALA A 233 -4.68 2.65 -6.01
C ALA A 233 -4.05 4.02 -5.80
N THR A 234 -4.71 4.90 -5.06
CA THR A 234 -4.24 6.26 -4.83
C THR A 234 -4.22 6.60 -3.35
N CYS A 235 -3.25 7.43 -2.96
CA CYS A 235 -3.27 8.15 -1.70
C CYS A 235 -3.05 9.62 -2.02
N TRP A 236 -4.12 10.40 -1.84
CA TRP A 236 -4.10 11.80 -2.19
C TRP A 236 -3.81 12.65 -0.96
N ALA A 237 -2.72 13.43 -0.99
CA ALA A 237 -2.15 14.14 0.14
C ALA A 237 -1.83 13.22 1.35
N PRO A 238 -0.82 12.33 1.23
CA PRO A 238 -0.38 11.50 2.33
C PRO A 238 -0.13 12.32 3.60
N ALA A 239 -0.60 11.82 4.74
CA ALA A 239 -0.57 12.59 5.98
C ALA A 239 0.85 12.76 6.54
N THR A 240 1.25 14.02 6.75
CA THR A 240 2.32 14.39 7.68
C THR A 240 1.78 14.48 9.11
N PRO A 241 2.46 13.89 10.11
CA PRO A 241 3.77 13.24 10.05
C PRO A 241 3.78 11.73 9.72
N THR A 242 2.62 11.08 9.60
CA THR A 242 2.49 9.61 9.50
C THR A 242 3.44 8.93 8.49
N PHE A 243 3.70 9.57 7.35
CA PHE A 243 4.59 9.06 6.29
C PHE A 243 5.88 9.86 6.11
N ALA A 244 6.12 10.87 6.94
CA ALA A 244 7.24 11.82 6.81
C ALA A 244 8.51 11.38 7.56
N TYR A 245 8.49 10.21 8.19
CA TYR A 245 9.60 9.64 8.95
C TYR A 245 9.63 8.13 8.71
N GLU A 246 10.80 7.58 8.35
CA GLU A 246 10.98 6.15 8.12
C GLU A 246 11.49 5.42 9.39
N PRO A 247 10.65 4.62 10.08
CA PRO A 247 11.03 3.98 11.35
C PRO A 247 12.17 2.97 11.24
N THR A 248 12.47 2.46 10.03
CA THR A 248 13.61 1.55 9.83
C THR A 248 14.96 2.26 9.80
N ARG A 249 15.00 3.60 9.72
CA ARG A 249 16.24 4.39 9.70
C ARG A 249 16.33 5.47 10.79
N LEU A 250 15.21 5.84 11.41
CA LEU A 250 15.14 6.86 12.45
C LEU A 250 14.68 6.26 13.77
N SER A 251 15.43 6.50 14.84
CA SER A 251 15.04 6.10 16.18
C SER A 251 13.77 6.81 16.64
N ARG A 252 12.98 6.14 17.48
CA ARG A 252 11.77 6.72 18.06
C ARG A 252 12.05 8.02 18.82
N SER A 253 13.17 8.09 19.56
CA SER A 253 13.58 9.30 20.28
C SER A 253 13.82 10.47 19.34
N LEU A 254 14.47 10.24 18.20
CA LEU A 254 14.74 11.28 17.21
C LEU A 254 13.45 11.76 16.55
N ILE A 255 12.57 10.81 16.19
CA ILE A 255 11.23 11.12 15.65
C ILE A 255 10.45 11.98 16.64
N ASP A 256 10.38 11.59 17.92
CA ASP A 256 9.64 12.34 18.94
C ASP A 256 10.21 13.76 19.12
N GLN A 257 11.53 13.92 19.08
CA GLN A 257 12.20 15.23 19.11
C GLN A 257 11.84 16.08 17.89
N GLU A 258 11.87 15.51 16.68
CA GLU A 258 11.51 16.21 15.44
C GLU A 258 10.03 16.61 15.42
N LEU A 259 9.14 15.76 15.93
CA LEU A 259 7.71 16.09 16.08
C LEU A 259 7.52 17.26 17.04
N ILE A 260 8.19 17.26 18.19
CA ILE A 260 8.12 18.40 19.13
C ILE A 260 8.66 19.67 18.48
N ARG A 261 9.80 19.56 17.77
CA ARG A 261 10.46 20.70 17.12
C ARG A 261 9.61 21.30 16.00
N THR A 262 8.98 20.47 15.17
CA THR A 262 8.30 20.90 13.94
C THR A 262 6.80 21.09 14.12
N LYS A 263 6.16 20.30 14.97
CA LYS A 263 4.70 20.30 15.17
C LYS A 263 4.29 20.85 16.53
N GLY A 264 5.19 20.91 17.51
CA GLY A 264 4.93 21.45 18.85
C GLY A 264 4.80 20.36 19.91
N VAL A 265 4.77 20.76 21.19
CA VAL A 265 4.67 19.83 22.32
C VAL A 265 3.29 19.17 22.30
N PHE A 266 3.24 17.84 22.39
CA PHE A 266 2.00 17.10 22.28
C PHE A 266 1.78 16.10 23.41
N ARG A 267 0.51 15.84 23.73
CA ARG A 267 0.11 14.82 24.70
C ARG A 267 -1.25 14.22 24.36
N GLN A 268 -1.47 12.99 24.80
CA GLN A 268 -2.79 12.36 24.72
C GLN A 268 -3.70 12.97 25.80
N THR A 269 -4.92 13.32 25.40
CA THR A 269 -5.96 13.88 26.27
C THR A 269 -7.32 13.26 25.95
N ARG A 270 -8.38 13.77 26.58
CA ARG A 270 -9.76 13.51 26.20
C ARG A 270 -10.44 14.83 25.86
N PHE A 271 -11.13 14.85 24.73
CA PHE A 271 -12.03 15.94 24.36
C PHE A 271 -13.44 15.39 24.39
N GLU A 272 -14.27 15.92 25.29
CA GLU A 272 -15.57 15.37 25.64
C GLU A 272 -15.52 13.86 25.96
N ARG A 273 -16.04 13.01 25.06
CA ARG A 273 -16.09 11.55 25.23
C ARG A 273 -15.04 10.82 24.40
N GLU A 274 -14.36 11.47 23.46
CA GLU A 274 -13.37 10.87 22.58
C GLU A 274 -11.92 11.12 23.05
N ARG A 275 -11.00 10.22 22.64
CA ARG A 275 -9.56 10.42 22.85
C ARG A 275 -9.07 11.45 21.84
N ALA A 276 -8.18 12.33 22.26
CA ALA A 276 -7.63 13.37 21.39
C ALA A 276 -6.12 13.48 21.58
N LEU A 277 -5.44 13.97 20.55
CA LEU A 277 -4.07 14.45 20.63
C LEU A 277 -4.13 15.98 20.79
N GLU A 278 -3.65 16.47 21.93
CA GLU A 278 -3.48 17.91 22.17
C GLU A 278 -2.07 18.30 21.74
N VAL A 279 -1.97 19.37 20.93
CA VAL A 279 -0.71 19.90 20.41
C VAL A 279 -0.64 21.39 20.73
N VAL A 280 0.42 21.80 21.41
CA VAL A 280 0.75 23.19 21.69
C VAL A 280 1.80 23.65 20.68
N HIS A 281 1.37 24.51 19.76
CA HIS A 281 2.22 25.07 18.70
C HIS A 281 2.21 26.59 18.77
N GLY A 282 3.32 27.17 19.23
CA GLY A 282 3.38 28.60 19.55
C GLY A 282 2.41 28.96 20.67
N ASP A 283 1.50 29.89 20.42
CA ASP A 283 0.45 30.33 21.33
C ASP A 283 -0.89 29.58 21.14
N ARG A 284 -0.95 28.63 20.19
CA ARG A 284 -2.17 27.90 19.84
C ARG A 284 -2.19 26.51 20.47
N LEU A 285 -3.37 26.15 20.97
CA LEU A 285 -3.70 24.78 21.38
C LEU A 285 -4.62 24.17 20.33
N LEU A 286 -4.16 23.08 19.71
CA LEU A 286 -4.84 22.37 18.64
C LEU A 286 -5.21 20.97 19.11
N LEU A 287 -6.37 20.48 18.65
CA LEU A 287 -6.84 19.13 18.93
C LEU A 287 -6.93 18.33 17.63
N PHE A 288 -6.43 17.11 17.69
CA PHE A 288 -6.42 16.18 16.57
C PHE A 288 -6.90 14.79 17.00
N PRO A 289 -7.22 13.90 16.05
CA PRO A 289 -7.42 12.49 16.37
C PRO A 289 -6.19 11.91 17.07
N PRO A 290 -6.36 10.95 17.98
CA PRO A 290 -5.28 10.47 18.86
C PRO A 290 -4.13 9.82 18.08
N TRP A 291 -4.42 9.35 16.87
CA TRP A 291 -3.49 8.69 15.96
C TRP A 291 -2.76 9.66 15.01
N LYS A 292 -3.03 10.97 15.05
CA LYS A 292 -2.50 11.94 14.08
C LYS A 292 -0.96 11.94 13.99
N PHE A 293 -0.28 11.65 15.09
CA PHE A 293 1.20 11.57 15.16
C PHE A 293 1.74 10.14 15.20
N GLU A 294 0.91 9.13 14.91
CA GLU A 294 1.40 7.77 14.71
C GLU A 294 2.24 7.72 13.44
N ILE A 295 3.48 7.24 13.57
CA ILE A 295 4.44 7.11 12.48
C ILE A 295 4.38 5.69 11.95
N ILE A 296 4.12 5.58 10.65
CA ILE A 296 4.06 4.32 9.91
C ILE A 296 5.19 4.25 8.89
N GLY A 297 5.47 5.36 8.20
CA GLY A 297 6.59 5.50 7.29
C GLY A 297 6.26 5.28 5.80
N PRO A 298 7.08 5.86 4.91
CA PRO A 298 6.85 5.89 3.47
C PRO A 298 6.82 4.48 2.84
N LEU A 299 7.66 3.56 3.32
CA LEU A 299 7.75 2.21 2.75
C LEU A 299 6.45 1.43 2.91
N ALA A 300 5.78 1.59 4.05
CA ALA A 300 4.51 0.94 4.33
C ALA A 300 3.41 1.44 3.38
N LEU A 301 3.34 2.74 3.12
CA LEU A 301 2.43 3.32 2.13
C LEU A 301 2.68 2.77 0.73
N LEU A 302 3.94 2.77 0.27
CA LEU A 302 4.31 2.21 -1.04
C LEU A 302 3.91 0.74 -1.15
N SER A 303 4.18 -0.06 -0.11
CA SER A 303 3.82 -1.48 -0.07
C SER A 303 2.30 -1.69 -0.11
N LEU A 304 1.53 -0.89 0.62
CA LEU A 304 0.07 -0.95 0.59
C LEU A 304 -0.47 -0.65 -0.81
N LEU A 305 0.02 0.44 -1.42
CA LEU A 305 -0.40 0.85 -2.76
C LEU A 305 -0.04 -0.20 -3.81
N ALA A 306 1.19 -0.74 -3.80
CA ALA A 306 1.61 -1.75 -4.77
C ALA A 306 0.82 -3.07 -4.66
N ARG A 307 0.38 -3.42 -3.46
CA ARG A 307 -0.46 -4.61 -3.24
C ARG A 307 -1.88 -4.43 -3.75
N ARG A 308 -2.41 -3.21 -3.64
CA ARG A 308 -3.79 -2.90 -3.97
C ARG A 308 -3.96 -2.36 -5.39
N GLY A 309 -2.93 -1.82 -6.02
CA GLY A 309 -2.99 -1.19 -7.33
C GLY A 309 -2.27 -1.98 -8.41
N ALA A 310 -2.80 -1.93 -9.62
CA ALA A 310 -2.04 -2.24 -10.84
C ALA A 310 -1.21 -1.02 -11.28
N VAL A 311 -1.71 0.19 -11.01
CA VAL A 311 -0.97 1.45 -11.03
C VAL A 311 -1.21 2.17 -9.71
N CYS A 312 -0.18 2.81 -9.17
CA CYS A 312 -0.28 3.61 -7.95
C CYS A 312 -0.10 5.09 -8.28
N VAL A 313 -0.96 5.93 -7.72
CA VAL A 313 -0.82 7.39 -7.82
C VAL A 313 -0.72 7.96 -6.42
N VAL A 314 0.30 8.78 -6.17
CA VAL A 314 0.41 9.55 -4.93
C VAL A 314 0.39 11.01 -5.31
N GLY A 315 -0.64 11.74 -4.90
CA GLY A 315 -0.85 13.13 -5.32
C GLY A 315 -0.64 14.12 -4.18
N SER A 316 -0.37 15.38 -4.51
CA SER A 316 -0.23 16.49 -3.53
C SER A 316 0.69 16.14 -2.35
N VAL A 317 1.80 15.48 -2.66
CA VAL A 317 2.76 15.03 -1.66
C VAL A 317 3.56 16.24 -1.17
N ASP A 318 3.50 16.51 0.13
CA ASP A 318 4.34 17.54 0.74
C ASP A 318 5.82 17.20 0.60
N ASP A 319 6.68 18.21 0.72
CA ASP A 319 8.10 18.08 0.42
C ASP A 319 8.79 17.00 1.27
N GLN A 320 8.52 16.95 2.57
CA GLN A 320 9.17 15.99 3.45
C GLN A 320 8.75 14.55 3.12
N VAL A 321 7.44 14.31 2.94
CA VAL A 321 6.94 12.98 2.55
C VAL A 321 7.45 12.58 1.17
N PHE A 322 7.57 13.53 0.23
CA PHE A 322 8.09 13.26 -1.10
C PHE A 322 9.52 12.72 -1.04
N TRP A 323 10.43 13.41 -0.34
CA TRP A 323 11.82 12.97 -0.23
C TRP A 323 11.93 11.62 0.50
N GLU A 324 11.11 11.38 1.52
CA GLU A 324 11.04 10.09 2.23
C GLU A 324 10.55 8.95 1.32
N LEU A 325 9.53 9.19 0.50
CA LEU A 325 9.07 8.23 -0.51
C LEU A 325 10.17 7.96 -1.54
N LEU A 326 10.80 9.02 -2.06
CA LEU A 326 11.86 8.91 -3.06
C LEU A 326 13.06 8.12 -2.53
N ALA A 327 13.46 8.35 -1.28
CA ALA A 327 14.51 7.59 -0.62
C ALA A 327 14.21 6.09 -0.57
N GLN A 328 12.95 5.65 -0.52
CA GLN A 328 12.62 4.23 -0.56
C GLN A 328 12.69 3.62 -1.97
N LEU A 329 12.58 4.45 -3.01
CA LEU A 329 12.53 4.02 -4.42
C LEU A 329 13.91 3.94 -5.08
N LEU A 330 14.92 4.62 -4.54
CA LEU A 330 16.28 4.65 -5.06
C LEU A 330 17.14 3.50 -4.54
N ASP A 331 18.03 2.93 -5.34
CA ASP A 331 18.82 1.76 -4.91
C ASP A 331 19.88 2.11 -3.86
N GLU A 332 20.63 3.18 -4.09
CA GLU A 332 21.83 3.47 -3.32
C GLU A 332 21.53 3.73 -1.82
N PRO A 333 22.26 3.09 -0.88
CA PRO A 333 22.06 3.30 0.55
C PRO A 333 22.24 4.74 1.03
N ARG A 334 23.01 5.57 0.31
CA ARG A 334 23.24 6.98 0.67
C ARG A 334 21.96 7.80 0.78
N TYR A 335 20.91 7.43 0.04
CA TYR A 335 19.62 8.11 0.08
C TYR A 335 18.82 7.78 1.34
N ARG A 336 19.28 6.83 2.16
CA ARG A 336 18.63 6.42 3.41
C ARG A 336 19.62 6.46 4.59
N PRO A 337 20.21 7.63 4.91
CA PRO A 337 21.11 7.75 6.04
C PRO A 337 20.38 7.40 7.34
N GLN A 338 21.11 6.77 8.26
CA GLN A 338 20.60 6.42 9.60
C GLN A 338 20.61 7.64 10.50
N GLU A 339 19.56 7.81 11.30
CA GLU A 339 19.41 8.89 12.29
C GLU A 339 19.54 10.32 11.71
N GLU A 340 19.25 10.51 10.42
CA GLU A 340 19.31 11.83 9.76
C GLU A 340 17.95 12.21 9.15
N PRO A 341 17.13 13.04 9.83
CA PRO A 341 15.84 13.47 9.33
C PRO A 341 15.97 14.32 8.06
N PHE A 342 15.01 14.19 7.16
CA PHE A 342 14.97 15.03 5.96
C PHE A 342 14.39 16.41 6.28
N ASN A 343 15.16 17.44 5.92
CA ASN A 343 14.80 18.85 6.01
C ASN A 343 15.54 19.64 4.92
N MET A 344 15.21 20.93 4.80
CA MET A 344 15.80 21.82 3.78
C MET A 344 17.34 21.87 3.79
N GLY A 345 18.00 21.55 4.92
CA GLY A 345 19.46 21.54 5.04
C GLY A 345 20.13 20.19 4.76
N THR A 346 19.41 19.08 4.92
CA THR A 346 19.95 17.71 4.73
C THR A 346 19.62 17.15 3.35
N VAL A 347 18.40 17.40 2.85
CA VAL A 347 17.93 16.88 1.55
C VAL A 347 18.88 17.22 0.40
N PRO A 348 19.33 18.48 0.19
CA PRO A 348 20.23 18.79 -0.93
C PRO A 348 21.56 18.02 -0.85
N LYS A 349 22.08 17.79 0.36
CA LYS A 349 23.35 17.08 0.57
C LYS A 349 23.23 15.59 0.31
N ILE A 350 22.09 14.99 0.68
CA ILE A 350 21.82 13.57 0.54
C ILE A 350 21.54 13.20 -0.91
N PHE A 351 20.73 14.01 -1.59
CA PHE A 351 20.25 13.73 -2.95
C PHE A 351 21.14 14.34 -4.04
N GLY A 352 21.94 15.38 -3.75
CA GLY A 352 22.92 15.96 -4.68
C GLY A 352 22.29 16.39 -6.00
N ASP A 353 22.89 16.02 -7.13
CA ASP A 353 22.39 16.36 -8.47
C ASP A 353 20.92 15.98 -8.70
N LEU A 354 20.44 14.90 -8.06
CA LEU A 354 19.02 14.51 -8.15
C LEU A 354 18.11 15.56 -7.52
N TYR A 355 18.53 16.20 -6.43
CA TYR A 355 17.81 17.32 -5.83
C TYR A 355 17.73 18.50 -6.79
N ASP A 356 18.86 18.89 -7.39
CA ASP A 356 18.93 20.05 -8.29
C ASP A 356 18.04 19.85 -9.52
N VAL A 357 18.05 18.65 -10.11
CA VAL A 357 17.20 18.31 -11.26
C VAL A 357 15.72 18.38 -10.89
N LEU A 358 15.31 17.76 -9.78
CA LEU A 358 13.91 17.71 -9.39
C LEU A 358 13.40 19.09 -8.99
N VAL A 359 14.13 19.83 -8.17
CA VAL A 359 13.75 21.20 -7.74
C VAL A 359 13.82 22.19 -8.91
N GLY A 360 14.60 21.91 -9.95
CA GLY A 360 14.61 22.65 -11.21
C GLY A 360 13.44 22.34 -12.15
N LEU A 361 12.68 21.26 -11.92
CA LEU A 361 11.57 20.83 -12.78
C LEU A 361 10.45 21.89 -12.78
N PRO A 362 10.00 22.40 -13.94
CA PRO A 362 8.87 23.34 -13.98
C PRO A 362 7.57 22.70 -13.47
N VAL A 363 6.65 23.51 -12.93
CA VAL A 363 5.32 23.03 -12.54
C VAL A 363 4.58 22.52 -13.78
N GLY A 364 4.01 21.32 -13.69
CA GLY A 364 3.34 20.63 -14.79
C GLY A 364 4.23 19.62 -15.51
N GLU A 365 5.55 19.79 -15.44
CA GLU A 365 6.53 18.90 -16.09
C GLU A 365 6.76 17.62 -15.28
N SER A 366 7.21 16.59 -16.00
CA SER A 366 7.44 15.26 -15.45
C SER A 366 8.77 14.66 -15.86
N VAL A 367 9.27 13.73 -15.06
CA VAL A 367 10.51 12.99 -15.33
C VAL A 367 10.39 11.53 -14.91
N ASP A 368 10.96 10.63 -15.72
CA ASP A 368 11.13 9.23 -15.35
C ASP A 368 12.31 9.10 -14.38
N LEU A 369 12.05 8.61 -13.16
CA LEU A 369 13.10 8.49 -12.14
C LEU A 369 14.25 7.56 -12.59
N SER A 370 13.95 6.54 -13.40
CA SER A 370 14.98 5.62 -13.91
C SER A 370 15.98 6.28 -14.86
N SER A 371 15.62 7.44 -15.42
CA SER A 371 16.55 8.26 -16.22
C SER A 371 17.54 9.06 -15.36
N LEU A 372 17.24 9.24 -14.07
CA LEU A 372 18.04 10.05 -13.14
C LEU A 372 18.86 9.19 -12.18
N ALA A 373 18.36 8.03 -11.75
CA ALA A 373 19.03 7.17 -10.81
C ALA A 373 18.56 5.71 -10.88
N THR A 374 19.39 4.80 -10.36
CA THR A 374 19.06 3.37 -10.28
C THR A 374 17.90 3.13 -9.30
N LEU A 375 16.87 2.43 -9.78
CA LEU A 375 15.73 2.04 -8.95
C LEU A 375 16.06 0.86 -8.04
N ARG A 376 15.56 0.93 -6.81
CA ARG A 376 15.72 -0.12 -5.81
C ARG A 376 15.01 -1.39 -6.26
N ARG A 377 15.73 -2.52 -6.21
CA ARG A 377 15.17 -3.85 -6.54
C ARG A 377 14.94 -4.73 -5.33
N GLN A 378 15.54 -4.38 -4.19
CA GLN A 378 15.46 -5.15 -2.96
C GLN A 378 14.92 -4.28 -1.83
N TYR A 379 13.74 -4.66 -1.35
CA TYR A 379 13.06 -4.01 -0.24
C TYR A 379 13.16 -4.89 1.00
N PRO A 380 13.18 -4.29 2.21
CA PRO A 380 13.03 -5.10 3.41
C PRO A 380 11.69 -5.83 3.31
N PRO A 381 11.61 -7.12 3.68
CA PRO A 381 10.35 -7.84 3.68
C PRO A 381 9.36 -7.08 4.57
N SER A 382 8.18 -6.77 4.03
CA SER A 382 7.08 -6.29 4.85
C SER A 382 6.71 -7.36 5.89
N GLY A 383 5.96 -6.99 6.93
CA GLY A 383 5.47 -7.92 7.94
C GLY A 383 4.70 -9.14 7.39
N ASP A 384 4.35 -9.16 6.11
CA ASP A 384 3.71 -10.28 5.42
C ASP A 384 4.51 -10.87 4.25
N GLY A 385 5.77 -10.46 4.07
CA GLY A 385 6.68 -11.01 3.06
C GLY A 385 6.44 -10.51 1.62
N PHE A 386 5.61 -9.48 1.44
CA PHE A 386 5.43 -8.81 0.15
C PHE A 386 6.67 -7.95 -0.16
N VAL A 387 7.22 -8.12 -1.36
CA VAL A 387 8.35 -7.32 -1.83
C VAL A 387 7.81 -6.29 -2.82
N CYS A 388 7.85 -5.02 -2.42
CA CYS A 388 7.30 -3.91 -3.19
C CYS A 388 8.33 -3.41 -4.21
N VAL A 389 8.34 -3.91 -5.44
CA VAL A 389 9.24 -3.43 -6.51
C VAL A 389 8.41 -2.67 -7.54
N PHE A 390 8.97 -1.57 -8.06
CA PHE A 390 8.37 -0.79 -9.13
C PHE A 390 9.24 -0.82 -10.37
N ARG A 391 8.63 -1.06 -11.52
CA ARG A 391 9.31 -1.05 -12.82
C ARG A 391 9.35 0.34 -13.46
N TYR A 392 8.36 1.17 -13.13
CA TYR A 392 8.22 2.51 -13.67
C TYR A 392 7.79 3.48 -12.57
N ILE A 393 8.43 4.65 -12.57
CA ILE A 393 8.24 5.71 -11.59
C ILE A 393 8.34 7.05 -12.32
N CYS A 394 7.22 7.73 -12.45
CA CYS A 394 7.15 9.09 -12.98
C CYS A 394 6.94 10.08 -11.85
N ILE A 395 7.78 11.11 -11.81
CA ILE A 395 7.66 12.24 -10.88
C ILE A 395 7.14 13.42 -11.67
N ARG A 396 6.08 14.07 -11.18
CA ARG A 396 5.53 15.28 -11.76
C ARG A 396 5.45 16.38 -10.70
N ARG A 397 5.81 17.61 -11.06
CA ARG A 397 5.74 18.74 -10.12
C ARG A 397 4.38 19.44 -10.20
N GLY A 398 3.73 19.64 -9.07
CA GLY A 398 2.47 20.37 -8.96
C GLY A 398 1.40 19.64 -8.13
N ALA A 399 0.43 20.41 -7.62
CA ALA A 399 -0.70 19.90 -6.83
C ALA A 399 -1.90 19.50 -7.70
N THR A 400 -2.10 20.21 -8.81
CA THR A 400 -3.29 20.15 -9.65
C THR A 400 -2.89 20.28 -11.11
N PHE A 401 -3.62 19.61 -11.99
CA PHE A 401 -3.39 19.61 -13.43
C PHE A 401 -4.74 19.75 -14.13
N SER A 402 -4.78 20.45 -15.27
CA SER A 402 -6.00 20.92 -15.93
C SER A 402 -7.05 19.83 -16.14
N ASP A 403 -6.62 18.62 -16.48
CA ASP A 403 -7.49 17.49 -16.82
C ASP A 403 -7.47 16.36 -15.78
N SER A 404 -6.83 16.58 -14.62
CA SER A 404 -6.72 15.58 -13.55
C SER A 404 -7.65 15.92 -12.38
N PRO A 405 -8.37 14.91 -11.83
CA PRO A 405 -9.11 15.10 -10.59
C PRO A 405 -8.15 15.48 -9.45
N ALA A 406 -8.62 16.35 -8.56
CA ALA A 406 -7.84 16.85 -7.44
C ALA A 406 -8.67 16.94 -6.16
N SER A 407 -8.04 16.75 -5.00
CA SER A 407 -8.72 17.01 -3.73
C SER A 407 -8.80 18.51 -3.40
N SER A 408 -9.68 18.86 -2.47
CA SER A 408 -9.76 20.19 -1.89
C SER A 408 -8.45 20.62 -1.21
N THR A 409 -7.69 19.67 -0.65
CA THR A 409 -6.33 19.91 -0.13
C THR A 409 -5.38 20.31 -1.25
N ALA A 410 -5.39 19.60 -2.39
CA ALA A 410 -4.57 19.94 -3.55
C ALA A 410 -4.82 21.37 -4.04
N ARG A 411 -6.09 21.74 -4.16
CA ARG A 411 -6.50 23.07 -4.62
C ARG A 411 -6.12 24.19 -3.66
N LYS A 412 -5.87 23.89 -2.38
CA LYS A 412 -5.42 24.89 -1.41
C LYS A 412 -3.92 25.17 -1.51
N PHE A 413 -3.10 24.24 -2.03
CA PHE A 413 -1.65 24.47 -2.17
C PHE A 413 -1.32 25.68 -3.04
N SER A 414 -2.09 25.96 -4.10
CA SER A 414 -1.86 27.15 -4.93
C SER A 414 -2.08 28.48 -4.20
N SER A 415 -2.74 28.45 -3.04
CA SER A 415 -2.98 29.62 -2.18
C SER A 415 -2.04 29.70 -0.97
N MET A 416 -1.16 28.71 -0.77
CA MET A 416 -0.22 28.63 0.34
C MET A 416 1.13 29.20 -0.09
N ASN A 417 1.36 30.49 0.16
CA ASN A 417 2.59 31.19 -0.28
C ASN A 417 3.89 30.65 0.37
N GLU A 418 3.78 29.98 1.51
CA GLU A 418 4.92 29.46 2.28
C GLU A 418 5.26 28.00 1.94
N GLU A 419 4.41 27.32 1.17
CA GLU A 419 4.57 25.91 0.85
C GLU A 419 5.20 25.73 -0.54
N VAL A 420 6.16 24.82 -0.65
CA VAL A 420 6.75 24.43 -1.94
C VAL A 420 5.67 23.74 -2.78
N PRO A 421 5.63 23.95 -4.12
CA PRO A 421 4.72 23.21 -4.99
C PRO A 421 4.87 21.70 -4.73
N PRO A 422 3.77 20.99 -4.41
CA PRO A 422 3.85 19.59 -4.01
C PRO A 422 4.12 18.70 -5.21
N TRP A 423 4.28 17.42 -4.95
CA TRP A 423 4.66 16.43 -5.95
C TRP A 423 3.52 15.46 -6.28
N MET A 424 3.59 14.87 -7.46
CA MET A 424 2.80 13.70 -7.86
C MET A 424 3.74 12.59 -8.29
N LEU A 425 3.47 11.37 -7.82
CA LEU A 425 4.16 10.14 -8.19
C LEU A 425 3.18 9.23 -8.91
N THR A 426 3.57 8.72 -10.08
CA THR A 426 2.88 7.61 -10.74
C THR A 426 3.82 6.41 -10.79
N LEU A 427 3.38 5.29 -10.24
CA LEU A 427 4.18 4.09 -10.02
C LEU A 427 3.51 2.88 -10.65
N VAL A 428 4.27 2.04 -11.34
CA VAL A 428 3.78 0.74 -11.83
C VAL A 428 4.55 -0.37 -11.10
N PRO A 429 3.88 -1.18 -10.26
CA PRO A 429 4.50 -2.34 -9.60
C PRO A 429 5.02 -3.36 -10.63
N ALA A 430 6.18 -3.96 -10.35
CA ALA A 430 6.82 -4.96 -11.21
C ALA A 430 6.08 -6.28 -11.30
#